data_AF-A0A4R1HSS0-F1
#
_entry.id   AF-A0A4R1HSS0-F1
#
_cell.length_a   1.000
_cell.length_b   1.000
_cell.length_c   1.000
_cell.angle_alpha   90.00
_cell.angle_beta   90.00
_cell.angle_gamma   90.00
#
_symmetry.space_group_name_H-M   'P 1'
#
loop_
_entity.id
_entity.type
_entity.pdbx_description
1 polymer ?
#
loop_
_entity_poly.entity_id
_entity_poly.type
_entity_poly.pdbx_seq_one_letter_code
_entity_poly.pdbx_strand_id
1 'polypeptide(L)' 'MTLLCERCFGPIDPSREQYFQLAHIAHADRTGNVAWNHAAVHTAPCGSAEPVADVGGEQRRAA' A
#
# COMPACT_ATOMS: atom_id res chain seq x y z
N MET A 1 -13.15 -8.02 -4.07
CA MET A 1 -11.93 -7.21 -4.26
C MET A 1 -11.65 -6.56 -2.92
N THR A 2 -10.49 -6.82 -2.32
CA THR A 2 -10.14 -6.32 -0.98
C THR A 2 -9.33 -5.04 -1.14
N LEU A 3 -9.81 -3.91 -0.62
CA LEU A 3 -9.01 -2.70 -0.51
C LEU A 3 -8.14 -2.81 0.75
N LEU A 4 -6.87 -2.45 0.62
CA LEU A 4 -5.94 -2.37 1.74
C LEU A 4 -5.49 -0.94 1.92
N CYS A 5 -5.39 -0.50 3.17
CA CYS A 5 -4.79 0.77 3.50
C CYS A 5 -3.28 0.72 3.27
N GLU A 6 -2.71 1.64 2.48
CA GLU A 6 -1.26 1.66 2.20
C GLU A 6 -0.40 1.97 3.44
N ARG A 7 -1.00 2.52 4.51
CA ARG A 7 -0.28 2.91 5.75
C ARG A 7 -0.14 1.77 6.76
N CYS A 8 -1.19 0.97 6.95
CA CYS A 8 -1.21 -0.10 7.95
C CYS A 8 -1.36 -1.51 7.35
N PHE A 9 -1.53 -1.61 6.03
CA PHE A 9 -1.80 -2.86 5.30
C PHE A 9 -3.06 -3.60 5.76
N GLY A 10 -3.89 -2.96 6.59
CA GLY A 10 -5.17 -3.48 7.05
C GLY A 10 -6.28 -3.33 6.00
N PRO A 11 -7.37 -4.11 6.12
CA PRO A 11 -8.50 -4.06 5.19
C PRO A 11 -9.31 -2.78 5.35
N ILE A 12 -9.76 -2.24 4.23
CA ILE A 12 -10.77 -1.18 4.12
C ILE A 12 -12.08 -1.82 3.67
N ASP A 13 -13.19 -1.53 4.34
CA ASP A 13 -14.54 -1.89 3.91
C ASP A 13 -15.27 -0.68 3.29
N PRO A 14 -15.28 -0.52 1.96
CA PRO A 14 -15.88 0.66 1.30
C PRO A 14 -17.37 0.84 1.58
N SER A 15 -18.07 -0.19 2.04
CA SER A 15 -19.49 -0.11 2.39
C SER A 15 -19.74 0.42 3.80
N ARG A 16 -18.71 0.45 4.66
CA ARG A 16 -18.81 0.75 6.09
C ARG A 16 -17.89 1.87 6.56
N GLU A 17 -16.83 2.19 5.83
CA GLU A 17 -15.88 3.24 6.22
C GLU A 17 -15.56 4.22 5.08
N GLN A 18 -15.26 5.46 5.48
CA GLN A 18 -14.75 6.47 4.56
C GLN A 18 -13.23 6.33 4.41
N TYR A 19 -12.75 6.45 3.19
CA TYR A 19 -11.32 6.37 2.86
C TYR A 19 -10.95 7.44 1.83
N PHE A 20 -9.68 7.81 1.80
CA PHE A 20 -9.12 8.60 0.71
C PHE A 20 -8.62 7.66 -0.39
N GLN A 21 -8.91 7.99 -1.64
CA GLN A 21 -8.29 7.36 -2.80
C GLN A 21 -7.22 8.30 -3.36
N LEU A 22 -5.99 7.82 -3.43
CA LEU A 22 -4.83 8.56 -3.91
C LEU A 22 -4.39 7.99 -5.24
N ALA A 23 -4.00 8.87 -6.16
CA ALA A 23 -3.45 8.51 -7.46
C ALA A 23 -2.00 8.98 -7.55
N HIS A 24 -1.10 8.05 -7.84
CA HIS A 24 0.33 8.29 -8.00
C HIS A 24 0.74 7.98 -9.43
N ILE A 25 1.61 8.81 -10.02
CA ILE A 25 2.22 8.49 -11.30
C ILE A 25 3.25 7.38 -11.08
N ALA A 26 3.03 6.22 -11.70
CA ALA A 26 3.99 5.12 -11.65
C ALA A 26 5.13 5.35 -12.65
N HIS A 27 4.78 5.67 -13.90
CA HIS A 27 5.70 6.08 -14.95
C HIS A 27 4.91 6.71 -16.11
N ALA A 28 5.64 7.31 -17.06
CA ALA A 28 5.11 7.67 -18.36
C ALA A 28 5.86 6.89 -19.44
N ASP A 29 5.15 6.41 -20.46
CA ASP A 29 5.77 5.78 -21.62
C ASP A 29 6.34 6.82 -22.60
N ARG A 30 7.03 6.34 -23.66
CA ARG A 30 7.64 7.21 -24.68
C ARG A 30 6.62 7.96 -25.53
N THR A 31 5.35 7.55 -25.51
CA THR A 31 4.25 8.20 -26.22
C THR A 31 3.51 9.21 -25.35
N GLY A 32 3.93 9.37 -24.08
CA GLY A 32 3.35 10.31 -23.13
C GLY A 32 2.16 9.77 -22.36
N ASN A 33 1.82 8.49 -22.48
CA ASN A 33 0.77 7.91 -21.64
C ASN A 33 1.30 7.73 -20.22
N VAL A 34 0.50 8.14 -19.25
CA VAL A 34 0.83 8.05 -17.83
C VAL A 34 0.18 6.79 -17.24
N ALA A 35 1.00 5.90 -16.70
CA ALA A 35 0.54 4.81 -15.87
C ALA A 35 0.29 5.33 -14.45
N TRP A 36 -0.92 5.13 -13.95
CA TRP A 36 -1.34 5.57 -12.62
C TRP A 36 -1.46 4.37 -11.68
N ASN A 37 -0.88 4.50 -10.50
CA ASN A 37 -1.11 3.61 -9.37
C ASN A 37 -2.13 4.23 -8.44
N HIS A 38 -3.10 3.45 -8.00
CA HIS A 38 -4.09 3.89 -7.03
C HIS A 38 -3.82 3.23 -5.69
N ALA A 39 -3.86 4.04 -4.64
CA ALA A 39 -3.76 3.60 -3.26
C ALA A 39 -4.97 4.10 -2.46
N ALA A 40 -5.24 3.45 -1.34
CA ALA A 40 -6.30 3.85 -0.43
C ALA A 40 -5.76 4.00 0.99
N VAL A 41 -6.33 4.96 1.72
CA VAL A 41 -5.94 5.26 3.10
C VAL A 41 -7.19 5.47 3.94
N HIS A 42 -7.27 4.86 5.12
CA HIS A 42 -8.32 5.16 6.08
C HIS A 42 -8.38 6.66 6.36
N THR A 43 -9.59 7.23 6.41
CA THR A 43 -9.76 8.61 6.89
C THR A 43 -9.47 8.73 8.39
N ALA A 44 -9.85 7.70 9.15
CA ALA A 44 -9.51 7.56 10.56
C ALA A 44 -8.01 7.21 10.75
N PRO A 45 -7.41 7.56 11.90
CA PRO A 45 -6.06 7.10 12.25
C PRO A 45 -5.98 5.58 12.12
N CYS A 46 -4.98 5.10 11.39
CA CYS A 46 -4.73 3.67 11.30
C CYS A 46 -4.32 3.12 12.66
N GLY A 47 -4.76 1.92 13.00
CA GLY A 47 -4.14 1.16 14.10
C GLY A 47 -2.65 0.97 13.81
N SER A 48 -1.84 0.88 14.86
CA SER A 48 -0.40 0.65 14.77
C SER A 48 -0.13 -0.52 13.82
N ALA A 49 0.71 -0.31 12.80
CA ALA A 49 1.31 -1.42 12.09
C ALA A 49 2.28 -2.09 13.09
N GLU A 50 1.85 -3.18 13.70
CA GLU A 50 2.73 -3.98 14.54
C GLU A 50 3.89 -4.45 13.63
N PRO A 51 5.16 -4.20 13.99
CA PRO A 51 6.27 -4.71 13.21
C PRO A 51 6.14 -6.23 13.14
N VAL A 52 6.10 -6.77 11.92
CA VAL A 52 6.29 -8.21 11.71
C VAL A 52 7.65 -8.56 12.30
N ALA A 53 7.66 -9.39 13.35
CA ALA A 53 8.89 -9.87 13.96
C ALA A 53 9.77 -10.47 12.85
N ASP A 54 11.00 -9.98 12.74
CA ASP A 54 12.01 -10.54 11.83
C ASP A 54 12.20 -12.02 12.16
N VAL A 55 11.61 -12.91 11.36
CA VAL A 55 11.84 -14.35 11.48
C VAL A 55 13.14 -14.63 10.73
N GLY A 56 14.26 -14.30 11.38
CA GLY A 56 15.63 -14.32 10.87
C GLY A 56 15.86 -15.12 9.58
N GLY A 57 15.79 -14.44 8.44
CA GLY A 57 16.15 -14.98 7.15
C GLY A 57 17.66 -14.90 6.96
N GLU A 58 18.34 -16.03 7.09
CA GLU A 58 19.79 -16.20 6.91
C GLU A 58 20.31 -15.49 5.64
N GLN A 59 21.04 -14.39 5.84
CA GLN A 59 21.79 -13.70 4.78
C GLN A 59 22.93 -14.62 4.31
N ARG A 60 22.70 -15.41 3.26
CA ARG A 60 23.80 -16.00 2.50
C ARG A 60 24.43 -14.92 1.64
N ARG A 61 25.53 -14.35 2.13
CA ARG A 61 26.46 -13.54 1.33
C ARG A 61 27.01 -14.42 0.21
N ALA A 62 26.89 -13.95 -1.03
CA ALA A 62 27.68 -14.43 -2.14
C ALA A 62 29.16 -14.06 -1.90
N ALA A 63 30.04 -15.05 -2.01
CA ALA A 63 31.47 -14.93 -2.22
C ALA A 63 31.86 -15.94 -3.31
#